data_AF-A0A554LCE5-F1
#
_entry.id   AF-A0A554LCE5-F1
#
_cell.length_a   1.000
_cell.length_b   1.000
_cell.length_c   1.000
_cell.angle_alpha   90.00
_cell.angle_beta   90.00
_cell.angle_gamma   90.00
#
_symmetry.space_group_name_H-M   'P 1'
#
loop_
_entity.id
_entity.type
_entity.pdbx_description
1 polymer ?
#
loop_
_entity_poly.entity_id
_entity_poly.type
_entity_poly.pdbx_seq_one_letter_code
_entity_poly.pdbx_strand_id
1 'polypeptide(L)'
;MAQELVKHIGGTVIEGDAIRVQLRKVGEVYSYGKRRQYSYVRQIAENAALEVLKRGGNVIFDADFADEKKRASLKAKVAKVGVELVFVRTYADPEVMLGRMLRASYRNSPDDFFGGAKTTWKEGTE
;
A
#
# COMPACT_ATOMS: atom_id res chain seq x y z
N MET A 1 5.36 7.04 -5.27
CA MET A 1 6.07 6.17 -6.25
C MET A 1 5.10 5.61 -7.28
N ALA A 2 4.10 4.80 -6.88
CA ALA A 2 3.11 4.24 -7.82
C ALA A 2 2.44 5.29 -8.72
N GLN A 3 2.01 6.42 -8.14
CA GLN A 3 1.44 7.56 -8.86
C GLN A 3 2.40 8.25 -9.84
N GLU A 4 3.71 8.12 -9.64
CA GLU A 4 4.68 8.67 -10.59
C GLU A 4 4.93 7.65 -11.72
N LEU A 5 5.14 6.39 -11.36
CA LEU A 5 5.36 5.30 -12.31
C LEU A 5 4.20 5.18 -13.30
N VAL A 6 2.94 5.35 -12.85
CA VAL A 6 1.76 5.25 -13.72
C VAL A 6 1.77 6.28 -14.85
N LYS A 7 2.33 7.47 -14.62
CA LYS A 7 2.41 8.54 -15.64
C LYS A 7 3.34 8.15 -16.78
N HIS A 8 4.39 7.40 -16.48
CA HIS A 8 5.40 6.98 -17.47
C HIS A 8 4.97 5.73 -18.24
N ILE A 9 4.31 4.77 -17.57
CA ILE A 9 3.92 3.51 -18.22
C ILE A 9 2.52 3.52 -18.84
N GLY A 10 1.68 4.49 -18.49
CA GLY A 10 0.28 4.56 -18.88
C GLY A 10 -0.52 3.39 -18.32
N GLY A 11 -1.25 3.59 -17.22
CA GLY A 11 -2.03 2.51 -16.61
C GLY A 11 -2.94 2.97 -15.48
N THR A 12 -3.42 2.01 -14.70
CA THR A 12 -4.31 2.24 -13.55
C THR A 12 -3.58 1.86 -12.26
N VAL A 13 -3.53 2.79 -11.30
CA VAL A 13 -3.07 2.47 -9.94
C VAL A 13 -4.23 1.90 -9.14
N ILE A 14 -4.01 0.76 -8.51
CA ILE A 14 -4.95 0.15 -7.57
C ILE A 14 -4.31 0.19 -6.18
N GLU A 15 -4.85 1.06 -5.34
CA GLU A 15 -4.35 1.30 -3.98
C GLU A 15 -5.15 0.50 -2.96
N GLY A 16 -4.50 -0.44 -2.28
CA GLY A 16 -5.15 -1.25 -1.26
C GLY A 16 -5.66 -0.43 -0.07
N ASP A 17 -4.95 0.65 0.29
CA ASP A 17 -5.37 1.51 1.40
C ASP A 17 -6.58 2.39 1.04
N ALA A 18 -6.66 2.88 -0.22
CA ALA A 18 -7.85 3.58 -0.69
C ALA A 18 -9.11 2.69 -0.62
N ILE A 19 -9.01 1.42 -1.04
CA ILE A 19 -10.09 0.44 -0.92
C ILE A 19 -10.48 0.26 0.55
N ARG A 20 -9.50 0.11 1.44
CA ARG A 20 -9.71 -0.04 2.88
C ARG A 20 -10.42 1.18 3.49
N VAL A 21 -10.02 2.40 3.11
CA VAL A 21 -10.64 3.64 3.56
C VAL A 21 -12.10 3.72 3.08
N GLN A 22 -12.38 3.34 1.83
CA GLN A 22 -13.75 3.31 1.32
C GLN A 22 -14.62 2.28 2.04
N LEU A 23 -14.10 1.08 2.30
CA LEU A 23 -14.82 0.06 3.07
C LEU A 23 -15.16 0.55 4.49
N ARG A 24 -14.25 1.30 5.15
CA ARG A 24 -14.54 1.89 6.46
C ARG A 24 -15.71 2.87 6.44
N LYS A 25 -15.87 3.65 5.36
CA LYS A 25 -16.93 4.66 5.24
C LYS A 25 -18.32 4.03 5.12
N VAL A 26 -18.43 2.85 4.52
CA VAL A 26 -19.71 2.17 4.25
C VAL A 26 -20.16 1.24 5.38
N GLY A 27 -19.54 1.31 6.57
CA GLY A 27 -19.99 0.54 7.72
C GLY A 27 -19.52 -0.91 7.76
N GLU A 28 -18.64 -1.32 6.84
CA GLU A 28 -17.84 -2.57 6.94
C GLU A 28 -16.77 -2.37 8.02
N VAL A 29 -17.22 -2.18 9.27
CA VAL A 29 -16.39 -1.79 10.40
C VAL A 29 -15.77 -3.02 11.05
N TYR A 30 -14.46 -3.07 10.92
CA TYR A 30 -13.49 -3.62 11.85
C TYR A 30 -13.96 -3.56 13.30
N SER A 31 -14.39 -4.69 13.85
CA SER A 31 -14.56 -4.79 15.30
C SER A 31 -13.17 -4.98 15.91
N TYR A 32 -12.66 -3.94 16.59
CA TYR A 32 -11.42 -3.99 17.38
C TYR A 32 -11.48 -5.22 18.30
N GLY A 33 -10.64 -6.21 18.05
CA GLY A 33 -10.61 -7.48 18.81
C GLY A 33 -11.18 -8.72 18.10
N LYS A 34 -11.88 -8.59 16.96
CA LYS A 34 -12.25 -9.74 16.10
C LYS A 34 -11.55 -9.60 14.75
N ARG A 35 -10.71 -10.60 14.39
CA ARG A 35 -10.05 -10.77 13.09
C ARG A 35 -11.07 -10.97 11.93
N ARG A 36 -11.95 -10.00 11.69
CA ARG A 36 -12.75 -9.88 10.46
C ARG A 36 -12.45 -8.50 9.87
N GLN A 37 -12.01 -8.29 8.64
CA GLN A 37 -11.52 -9.16 7.57
C GLN A 37 -10.78 -8.20 6.61
N TYR A 38 -9.45 -8.11 6.68
CA TYR A 38 -8.67 -7.52 5.58
C TYR A 38 -8.61 -8.45 4.35
N SER A 39 -9.27 -9.63 4.41
CA SER A 39 -9.26 -10.64 3.35
C SER A 39 -9.85 -10.11 2.04
N TYR A 40 -10.87 -9.25 2.12
CA TYR A 40 -11.57 -8.79 0.92
C TYR A 40 -10.86 -7.65 0.21
N VAL A 41 -10.12 -6.78 0.92
CA VAL A 41 -9.38 -5.67 0.28
C VAL A 41 -8.48 -6.20 -0.82
N ARG A 42 -7.72 -7.26 -0.51
CA ARG A 42 -6.83 -7.91 -1.47
C ARG A 42 -7.61 -8.50 -2.64
N GLN A 43 -8.70 -9.21 -2.37
CA GLN A 43 -9.51 -9.83 -3.41
C GLN A 43 -10.17 -8.79 -4.32
N ILE A 44 -10.67 -7.68 -3.77
CA ILE A 44 -11.24 -6.55 -4.52
C ILE A 44 -10.17 -5.94 -5.41
N ALA A 45 -8.99 -5.67 -4.87
CA ALA A 45 -7.87 -5.12 -5.62
C ALA A 45 -7.45 -6.05 -6.77
N GLU A 46 -7.29 -7.35 -6.47
CA GLU A 46 -6.96 -8.39 -7.45
C GLU A 46 -8.00 -8.51 -8.55
N ASN A 47 -9.30 -8.51 -8.22
CA ASN A 47 -10.37 -8.56 -9.21
C ASN A 47 -10.41 -7.30 -10.09
N ALA A 48 -10.26 -6.12 -9.49
CA ALA A 48 -10.22 -4.86 -10.23
C ALA A 48 -9.06 -4.83 -11.23
N ALA A 49 -7.89 -5.34 -10.84
CA ALA A 49 -6.76 -5.45 -11.76
C ALA A 49 -7.01 -6.43 -12.90
N LEU A 50 -7.59 -7.60 -12.61
CA LEU A 50 -7.90 -8.57 -13.65
C LEU A 50 -8.82 -7.97 -14.71
N GLU A 51 -9.80 -7.13 -14.32
CA GLU A 51 -10.66 -6.44 -15.27
C GLU A 51 -9.93 -5.40 -16.13
N VAL A 52 -8.96 -4.68 -15.58
CA VAL A 52 -8.11 -3.76 -16.37
C VAL A 52 -7.21 -4.55 -17.32
N LEU A 53 -6.58 -5.63 -16.85
CA LEU A 53 -5.69 -6.47 -17.65
C LEU A 53 -6.44 -7.16 -18.80
N LYS A 54 -7.67 -7.66 -18.57
CA LYS A 54 -8.53 -8.24 -19.62
C LYS A 54 -8.85 -7.26 -20.75
N ARG A 55 -8.84 -5.95 -20.47
CA ARG A 55 -9.03 -4.88 -21.46
C ARG A 55 -7.73 -4.46 -22.15
N GLY A 56 -6.60 -5.11 -21.85
CA GLY A 56 -5.28 -4.80 -22.38
C GLY A 56 -4.59 -3.62 -21.70
N GLY A 57 -5.07 -3.16 -20.53
CA GLY A 57 -4.47 -2.05 -19.81
C GLY A 57 -3.36 -2.48 -18.84
N ASN A 58 -2.45 -1.57 -18.51
CA ASN A 58 -1.43 -1.78 -17.49
C ASN A 58 -1.99 -1.49 -16.08
N VAL A 59 -1.50 -2.23 -15.08
CA VAL A 59 -1.91 -2.05 -13.69
C VAL A 59 -0.69 -1.89 -12.79
N ILE A 60 -0.74 -0.92 -11.88
CA ILE A 60 0.18 -0.82 -10.74
C ILE A 60 -0.58 -1.18 -9.48
N PHE A 61 -0.14 -2.22 -8.81
CA PHE A 61 -0.60 -2.54 -7.46
C PHE A 61 0.24 -1.81 -6.41
N ASP A 62 -0.37 -0.85 -5.72
CA ASP A 62 0.25 -0.24 -4.55
C ASP A 62 -0.22 -0.98 -3.28
N ALA A 63 0.52 -2.04 -2.94
CA ALA A 63 0.26 -2.86 -1.76
C ALA A 63 1.52 -3.56 -1.25
N ASP A 64 1.47 -3.98 0.01
CA ASP A 64 2.55 -4.75 0.64
C ASP A 64 2.55 -6.22 0.18
N PHE A 65 3.55 -6.54 -0.66
CA PHE A 65 3.89 -7.88 -1.13
C PHE A 65 5.24 -8.39 -0.56
N ALA A 66 5.62 -7.98 0.65
CA ALA A 66 6.81 -8.53 1.31
C ALA A 66 6.71 -10.06 1.54
N ASP A 67 5.49 -10.57 1.72
CA ASP A 67 5.20 -11.99 1.93
C ASP A 67 5.23 -12.80 0.63
N GLU A 68 5.98 -13.91 0.63
CA GLU A 68 6.16 -14.78 -0.53
C GLU A 68 4.88 -15.46 -1.00
N LYS A 69 3.98 -15.86 -0.09
CA LYS A 69 2.69 -16.48 -0.43
C LYS A 69 1.79 -15.49 -1.16
N LYS A 70 1.83 -14.20 -0.78
CA LYS A 70 1.11 -13.14 -1.53
C LYS A 70 1.64 -13.05 -2.97
N ARG A 71 2.96 -13.05 -3.15
CA ARG A 71 3.57 -13.00 -4.49
C ARG A 71 3.26 -14.23 -5.34
N ALA A 72 3.37 -15.43 -4.76
CA ALA A 72 3.07 -16.69 -5.45
C ALA A 72 1.61 -16.74 -5.94
N SER A 73 0.68 -16.29 -5.10
CA SER A 73 -0.73 -16.20 -5.45
C SER A 73 -1.00 -15.21 -6.59
N LEU A 74 -0.30 -14.07 -6.64
CA LEU A 74 -0.43 -13.11 -7.75
C LEU A 74 0.17 -13.67 -9.05
N LYS A 75 1.35 -14.29 -8.99
CA LYS A 75 1.97 -14.99 -10.14
C LYS A 75 1.02 -16.00 -10.77
N ALA A 76 0.37 -16.84 -9.95
CA ALA A 76 -0.57 -17.85 -10.43
C ALA A 76 -1.82 -17.25 -11.12
N LYS A 77 -2.26 -16.06 -10.70
CA LYS A 77 -3.39 -15.36 -11.33
C LYS A 77 -2.99 -14.70 -12.64
N VAL A 78 -1.86 -14.01 -12.65
CA VAL A 78 -1.32 -13.32 -13.83
C VAL A 78 -0.95 -14.30 -14.94
N ALA A 79 -0.39 -15.47 -14.59
CA ALA A 79 -0.07 -16.52 -15.57
C ALA A 79 -1.29 -16.96 -16.42
N LYS A 80 -2.51 -16.88 -15.86
CA LYS A 80 -3.75 -17.21 -16.60
C LYS A 80 -4.17 -16.14 -17.59
N VAL A 81 -3.72 -14.90 -17.40
CA VAL A 81 -4.06 -13.75 -18.26
C VAL A 81 -2.96 -13.49 -19.30
N GLY A 82 -1.79 -14.12 -19.15
CA GLY A 82 -0.70 -14.00 -20.11
C GLY A 82 0.00 -12.64 -20.10
N VAL A 83 -0.04 -11.92 -18.97
CA VAL A 83 0.62 -10.61 -18.82
C VAL A 83 1.96 -10.75 -18.11
N GLU A 84 2.85 -9.79 -18.34
CA GLU A 84 4.13 -9.70 -17.63
C GLU A 84 3.91 -9.17 -16.21
N LEU A 85 4.57 -9.79 -15.22
CA LEU A 85 4.49 -9.38 -13.82
C LEU A 85 5.85 -8.94 -13.31
N VAL A 86 5.95 -7.67 -12.93
CA VAL A 86 7.14 -7.07 -12.34
C VAL A 86 6.89 -6.72 -10.88
N PHE A 87 7.82 -7.09 -10.01
CA PHE A 87 7.81 -6.68 -8.60
C PHE A 87 8.81 -5.55 -8.39
N VAL A 88 8.33 -4.41 -7.94
CA VAL A 88 9.17 -3.27 -7.54
C VAL A 88 9.08 -3.12 -6.03
N ARG A 89 10.24 -3.17 -5.34
CA ARG A 89 10.32 -2.96 -3.89
C ARG A 89 11.03 -1.66 -3.62
N THR A 90 10.35 -0.76 -2.91
CA THR A 90 10.93 0.47 -2.39
C THR A 90 11.56 0.22 -1.04
N TYR A 91 12.74 0.81 -0.84
CA TYR A 91 13.43 0.83 0.45
C TYR A 91 13.63 2.29 0.88
N ALA A 92 13.61 2.51 2.18
CA ALA A 92 13.97 3.77 2.80
C ALA A 92 14.68 3.45 4.12
N ASP A 93 15.52 4.38 4.57
CA ASP A 93 16.14 4.28 5.88
C ASP A 93 15.06 4.16 6.98
N PRO A 94 15.19 3.25 7.96
CA PRO A 94 14.23 3.10 9.05
C PRO A 94 13.91 4.41 9.80
N GLU A 95 14.89 5.28 10.01
CA GLU A 95 14.70 6.57 10.69
C GLU A 95 13.86 7.53 9.84
N VAL A 96 14.12 7.55 8.53
CA VAL A 96 13.34 8.32 7.56
C VAL A 96 11.90 7.79 7.51
N MET A 97 11.70 6.48 7.51
CA MET A 97 10.36 5.87 7.57
C MET A 97 9.62 6.23 8.86
N LEU A 98 10.30 6.16 10.01
CA LEU A 98 9.73 6.53 11.31
C LEU A 98 9.30 8.00 11.31
N GLY A 99 10.17 8.91 10.86
CA GLY A 99 9.86 10.33 10.75
C GLY A 99 8.63 10.59 9.87
N ARG A 100 8.51 9.90 8.73
CA ARG A 100 7.34 9.99 7.84
C ARG A 100 6.05 9.49 8.51
N MET A 101 6.11 8.36 9.24
CA MET A 101 4.96 7.81 9.97
C MET A 101 4.47 8.74 11.08
N LEU A 102 5.40 9.33 11.85
CA LEU A 102 5.08 10.27 12.91
C LEU A 102 4.40 11.52 12.33
N ARG A 103 4.94 12.13 11.28
CA ARG A 103 4.32 13.30 10.63
C ARG A 103 2.91 13.00 10.07
N ALA A 104 2.71 11.81 9.51
CA ALA A 104 1.41 11.41 8.98
C ALA A 104 0.35 11.21 10.07
N SER A 105 0.77 10.80 11.28
CA SER A 105 -0.12 10.50 12.40
C SER A 105 -0.32 11.70 13.34
N TYR A 106 0.69 12.53 13.49
CA TYR A 106 0.73 13.69 14.38
C TYR A 106 0.87 14.96 13.54
N ARG A 107 -0.27 15.61 13.28
CA ARG A 107 -0.41 16.73 12.32
C ARG A 107 0.38 17.99 12.68
N ASN A 108 0.86 18.16 13.91
CA ASN A 108 1.35 19.45 14.41
C ASN A 108 2.84 19.47 14.80
N SER A 109 3.42 18.37 15.31
CA SER A 109 4.88 18.19 15.41
C SER A 109 5.23 16.75 15.80
N PRO A 110 6.32 16.14 15.30
CA PRO A 110 6.90 14.93 15.90
C PRO A 110 7.19 15.10 17.40
N ASP A 111 7.35 16.33 17.89
CA ASP A 111 7.50 16.65 19.32
C ASP A 111 6.26 16.28 20.15
N ASP A 112 5.06 16.23 19.55
CA ASP A 112 3.85 15.76 20.24
C ASP A 112 3.98 14.28 20.61
N PHE A 113 4.75 13.51 19.84
CA PHE A 113 5.06 12.11 20.14
C PHE A 113 6.22 11.96 21.14
N PHE A 114 7.24 12.80 21.01
CA PHE A 114 8.45 12.74 21.86
C PHE A 114 8.38 13.62 23.12
N GLY A 115 7.24 14.24 23.42
CA GLY A 115 7.07 15.18 24.53
C GLY A 115 7.56 14.61 25.86
N GLY A 116 8.77 14.99 26.28
CA GLY A 116 9.47 14.46 27.46
C GLY A 116 10.87 13.90 27.19
N ALA A 117 11.27 13.72 25.93
CA ALA A 117 12.62 13.35 25.56
C ALA A 117 13.60 14.51 25.81
N LYS A 118 14.79 14.21 26.35
CA LYS A 118 15.86 15.20 26.56
C LYS A 118 16.51 15.68 25.26
N THR A 119 16.36 14.92 24.18
CA THR A 119 16.98 15.15 22.88
C THR A 119 15.90 15.43 21.84
N THR A 120 16.05 16.55 21.14
CA THR A 120 15.18 16.93 20.02
C THR A 120 15.40 15.97 18.84
N TRP A 121 14.31 15.57 18.18
CA TRP A 121 14.40 14.81 16.94
C TRP A 121 15.18 15.61 15.89
N LYS A 122 16.30 15.05 15.40
CA LYS A 122 17.03 15.58 14.25
C LYS A 122 16.71 14.69 13.08
N GLU A 123 16.10 15.26 12.05
CA GLU A 123 15.90 14.55 10.79
C GLU A 123 17.26 14.14 10.24
N GLY A 124 17.45 12.84 10.02
CA GLY A 124 18.56 12.34 9.24
C GLY A 124 18.51 12.99 7.86
N THR A 125 19.57 13.68 7.49
CA THR A 125 19.73 14.29 6.16
C THR A 125 19.76 13.18 5.10
N GLU A 126 18.88 13.30 4.09
CA GLU A 126 18.79 12.42 2.92
C GLU A 126 20.08 12.37 2.09
#